data_AF-A0A7X2ZW77-F1
#
_entry.id   AF-A0A7X2ZW77-F1
#
_cell.length_a   1.000
_cell.length_b   1.000
_cell.length_c   1.000
_cell.angle_alpha   90.00
_cell.angle_beta   90.00
_cell.angle_gamma   90.00
#
_symmetry.space_group_name_H-M   'P 1'
#
loop_
_entity.id
_entity.type
_entity.pdbx_description
1 polymer ?
#
loop_
_entity_poly.entity_id
_entity_poly.type
_entity_poly.pdbx_seq_one_letter_code
_entity_poly.pdbx_strand_id
1 'polypeptide(L)'
;NKGSNWEKMTIPSVINSVNNVFVDRNTKDILISTGQRGGSYEEGGVWRSTDKGKTWQQIFKAPFVWQAETSPVDSELIVISAAGQQVSMSGEFMNPGIYLSQNGGDSWKKINKGLGQPDKIVDVRPDPYNKDVLWCAAWGSGWFISYLNGVTEGWAE
;
A
#
# COMPACT_ATOMS: atom_id res chain seq x y z
N ASN A 1 -28.33 6.65 2.72
CA ASN A 1 -29.41 5.63 2.68
C ASN A 1 -29.28 4.57 3.79
N LYS A 2 -28.63 4.83 4.94
CA LYS A 2 -28.35 3.82 5.98
C LYS A 2 -27.65 2.54 5.46
N GLY A 3 -26.88 2.65 4.36
CA GLY A 3 -26.20 1.52 3.73
C GLY A 3 -27.12 0.61 2.92
N SER A 4 -28.29 1.08 2.48
CA SER A 4 -29.26 0.22 1.79
C SER A 4 -28.82 -0.29 0.42
N ASN A 5 -27.87 0.39 -0.24
CA ASN A 5 -27.41 0.05 -1.59
C ASN A 5 -25.91 0.29 -1.70
N TRP A 6 -25.26 -0.55 -2.52
CA TRP A 6 -23.90 -0.37 -3.01
C TRP A 6 -23.93 0.11 -4.47
N GLU A 7 -23.01 0.99 -4.84
CA GLU A 7 -22.83 1.45 -6.21
C GLU A 7 -21.41 1.06 -6.67
N LYS A 8 -21.33 0.46 -7.87
CA LYS A 8 -20.04 0.10 -8.46
C LYS A 8 -19.41 1.35 -9.08
N MET A 9 -18.24 1.73 -8.60
CA MET A 9 -17.45 2.82 -9.18
C MET A 9 -16.77 2.38 -10.48
N THR A 10 -16.60 3.31 -11.43
CA THR A 10 -15.82 3.09 -12.64
C THR A 10 -14.33 3.18 -12.33
N ILE A 11 -13.56 2.23 -12.86
CA ILE A 11 -12.10 2.16 -12.77
C ILE A 11 -11.52 1.91 -14.17
N PRO A 12 -10.23 2.20 -14.41
CA PRO A 12 -9.56 1.86 -15.67
C PRO A 12 -9.81 0.40 -16.08
N SER A 13 -10.12 0.17 -17.36
CA SER A 13 -10.52 -1.16 -17.87
C SER A 13 -9.42 -2.22 -17.81
N VAL A 14 -8.16 -1.80 -17.63
CA VAL A 14 -7.01 -2.68 -17.43
C VAL A 14 -7.00 -3.31 -16.03
N ILE A 15 -7.71 -2.72 -15.06
CA ILE A 15 -7.75 -3.21 -13.69
C ILE A 15 -8.79 -4.33 -13.58
N ASN A 16 -8.30 -5.55 -13.39
CA ASN A 16 -9.14 -6.74 -13.26
C ASN A 16 -9.46 -7.12 -11.81
N SER A 17 -8.76 -6.55 -10.82
CA SER A 17 -8.91 -6.90 -9.41
C SER A 17 -8.54 -5.72 -8.52
N VAL A 18 -9.37 -5.44 -7.50
CA VAL A 18 -9.12 -4.43 -6.46
C VAL A 18 -9.08 -5.14 -5.11
N ASN A 19 -7.98 -4.96 -4.38
CA ASN A 19 -7.70 -5.66 -3.13
C ASN A 19 -7.99 -4.79 -1.90
N ASN A 20 -7.75 -3.49 -2.02
CA ASN A 20 -7.91 -2.53 -0.95
C ASN A 20 -8.33 -1.17 -1.53
N VAL A 21 -9.15 -0.44 -0.77
CA VAL A 21 -9.49 0.96 -1.02
C VAL A 21 -9.18 1.75 0.24
N PHE A 22 -8.51 2.87 0.08
CA PHE A 22 -8.14 3.78 1.15
C PHE A 22 -8.51 5.21 0.75
N VAL A 23 -9.02 6.00 1.70
CA VAL A 23 -9.36 7.41 1.48
C VAL A 23 -8.52 8.24 2.44
N ASP A 24 -7.67 9.10 1.88
CA ASP A 24 -6.88 10.04 2.66
C ASP A 24 -7.80 11.04 3.36
N ARG A 25 -7.66 11.17 4.69
CA ARG A 25 -8.53 12.04 5.49
C ARG A 25 -8.28 13.54 5.32
N ASN A 26 -7.08 13.92 4.86
CA ASN A 26 -6.63 15.30 4.71
C ASN A 26 -6.89 15.79 3.29
N THR A 27 -6.49 15.02 2.27
CA THR A 27 -6.62 15.40 0.85
C THR A 27 -7.94 14.94 0.24
N LYS A 28 -8.55 13.87 0.79
CA LYS A 28 -9.70 13.15 0.21
C LYS A 28 -9.36 12.40 -1.08
N ASP A 29 -8.08 12.23 -1.36
CA ASP A 29 -7.63 11.35 -2.43
C ASP A 29 -8.01 9.91 -2.12
N ILE A 30 -8.34 9.16 -3.16
CA ILE A 30 -8.69 7.75 -3.06
C ILE A 30 -7.56 6.93 -3.63
N LEU A 31 -7.02 6.01 -2.84
CA LEU A 31 -6.05 5.03 -3.29
C LEU A 31 -6.78 3.68 -3.43
N ILE A 32 -6.53 2.99 -4.54
CA ILE A 32 -6.89 1.58 -4.68
C ILE A 32 -5.64 0.76 -4.96
N SER A 33 -5.53 -0.38 -4.30
CA SER A 33 -4.49 -1.38 -4.56
C SER A 33 -5.06 -2.49 -5.41
N THR A 34 -4.32 -2.89 -6.44
CA THR A 34 -4.86 -3.76 -7.49
C THR A 34 -3.92 -4.90 -7.87
N GLY A 35 -4.43 -5.79 -8.71
CA GLY A 35 -3.69 -6.93 -9.25
C GLY A 35 -3.85 -8.18 -8.40
N GLN A 36 -3.20 -9.25 -8.83
CA GLN A 36 -3.32 -10.58 -8.24
C GLN A 36 -2.06 -11.40 -8.53
N ARG A 37 -1.94 -12.57 -7.91
CA ARG A 37 -0.81 -13.48 -8.19
C ARG A 37 -0.82 -13.89 -9.66
N GLY A 38 0.27 -13.60 -10.37
CA GLY A 38 0.38 -13.83 -11.82
C GLY A 38 -0.21 -12.74 -12.70
N GLY A 39 -0.60 -11.59 -12.12
CA GLY A 39 -0.97 -10.39 -12.87
C GLY A 39 0.25 -9.68 -13.47
N SER A 40 -0.01 -8.59 -14.19
CA SER A 40 1.03 -7.75 -14.81
C SER A 40 1.15 -6.37 -14.14
N TYR A 41 2.19 -5.62 -14.48
CA TYR A 41 2.38 -4.25 -13.98
C TYR A 41 1.27 -3.28 -14.40
N GLU A 42 0.60 -3.56 -15.52
CA GLU A 42 -0.47 -2.71 -16.07
C GLU A 42 -1.80 -2.91 -15.33
N GLU A 43 -2.08 -4.13 -14.88
CA GLU A 43 -3.33 -4.46 -14.15
C GLU A 43 -3.22 -4.19 -12.64
N GLY A 44 -2.01 -4.37 -12.10
CA GLY A 44 -1.73 -4.25 -10.67
C GLY A 44 -1.27 -2.86 -10.22
N GLY A 45 -0.78 -2.80 -8.98
CA GLY A 45 -0.14 -1.61 -8.44
C GLY A 45 -1.04 -0.80 -7.53
N VAL A 46 -0.71 0.48 -7.37
CA VAL A 46 -1.53 1.45 -6.65
C VAL A 46 -1.96 2.55 -7.59
N TRP A 47 -3.26 2.82 -7.58
CA TRP A 47 -3.88 3.86 -8.37
C TRP A 47 -4.47 4.92 -7.44
N ARG A 48 -4.20 6.19 -7.74
CA ARG A 48 -4.71 7.35 -7.01
C ARG A 48 -5.73 8.10 -7.84
N SER A 49 -6.81 8.51 -7.22
CA SER A 49 -7.77 9.48 -7.75
C SER A 49 -7.83 10.70 -6.86
N THR A 50 -7.73 11.89 -7.46
CA THR A 50 -7.82 13.19 -6.79
C THR A 50 -9.17 13.89 -7.07
N ASP A 51 -10.05 13.26 -7.84
CA ASP A 51 -11.30 13.83 -8.33
C ASP A 51 -12.53 13.00 -7.96
N LYS A 52 -12.45 12.34 -6.79
CA LYS A 52 -13.51 11.49 -6.20
C LYS A 52 -13.82 10.24 -7.02
N GLY A 53 -12.79 9.64 -7.64
CA GLY A 53 -12.89 8.37 -8.35
C GLY A 53 -13.29 8.48 -9.83
N LYS A 54 -13.21 9.68 -10.44
CA LYS A 54 -13.56 9.87 -11.86
C LYS A 54 -12.39 9.54 -12.77
N THR A 55 -11.18 9.96 -12.39
CA THR A 55 -9.93 9.64 -13.08
C THR A 55 -8.92 9.04 -12.12
N TRP A 56 -8.01 8.23 -12.66
CA TRP A 56 -7.07 7.43 -11.89
C TRP A 56 -5.68 7.49 -12.51
N GLN A 57 -4.66 7.70 -11.67
CA GLN A 57 -3.25 7.67 -12.04
C GLN A 57 -2.56 6.53 -11.31
N GLN A 58 -1.81 5.69 -12.03
CA GLN A 58 -0.99 4.67 -11.41
C GLN A 58 0.27 5.32 -10.80
N ILE A 59 0.39 5.27 -9.47
CA ILE A 59 1.52 5.88 -8.72
C ILE A 59 2.55 4.85 -8.27
N PHE A 60 2.22 3.55 -8.33
CA PHE A 60 3.12 2.46 -8.03
C PHE A 60 2.81 1.27 -8.94
N LYS A 61 3.85 0.71 -9.59
CA LYS A 61 3.71 -0.44 -10.50
C LYS A 61 4.15 -1.71 -9.80
N ALA A 62 3.23 -2.64 -9.61
CA ALA A 62 3.52 -4.01 -9.20
C ALA A 62 2.45 -4.94 -9.77
N PRO A 63 2.75 -6.23 -10.04
CA PRO A 63 1.73 -7.19 -10.48
C PRO A 63 0.61 -7.44 -9.45
N PHE A 64 0.92 -7.25 -8.17
CA PHE A 64 -0.03 -7.44 -7.08
C PHE A 64 0.34 -6.56 -5.88
N VAL A 65 -0.55 -5.66 -5.51
CA VAL A 65 -0.49 -4.91 -4.25
C VAL A 65 -1.65 -5.30 -3.36
N TRP A 66 -1.34 -5.68 -2.13
CA TRP A 66 -2.33 -6.05 -1.13
C TRP A 66 -3.04 -4.82 -0.56
N GLN A 67 -2.26 -3.81 -0.17
CA GLN A 67 -2.73 -2.64 0.57
C GLN A 67 -1.85 -1.43 0.30
N ALA A 68 -2.47 -0.25 0.31
CA ALA A 68 -1.78 1.04 0.31
C ALA A 68 -2.50 1.98 1.28
N GLU A 69 -1.75 2.66 2.15
CA GLU A 69 -2.30 3.61 3.12
C GLU A 69 -1.46 4.89 3.14
N THR A 70 -2.11 6.04 3.34
CA THR A 70 -1.44 7.30 3.63
C THR A 70 -1.45 7.58 5.13
N SER A 71 -0.49 8.38 5.63
CA SER A 71 -0.49 8.74 7.04
C SER A 71 -1.57 9.78 7.35
N PRO A 72 -2.36 9.61 8.42
CA PRO A 72 -3.33 10.61 8.82
C PRO A 72 -2.68 11.91 9.34
N VAL A 73 -1.39 11.90 9.67
CA VAL A 73 -0.63 13.06 10.13
C VAL A 73 0.32 13.62 9.07
N ASP A 74 0.48 12.93 7.93
CA ASP A 74 1.31 13.37 6.79
C ASP A 74 0.88 12.65 5.50
N SER A 75 0.08 13.31 4.66
CA SER A 75 -0.44 12.71 3.41
C SER A 75 0.63 12.41 2.36
N GLU A 76 1.84 12.99 2.48
CA GLU A 76 2.96 12.67 1.60
C GLU A 76 3.59 11.31 1.94
N LEU A 77 3.34 10.81 3.16
CA LEU A 77 3.80 9.50 3.60
C LEU A 77 2.80 8.43 3.16
N ILE A 78 3.25 7.54 2.27
CA ILE A 78 2.46 6.42 1.76
C ILE A 78 3.20 5.11 2.00
N VAL A 79 2.53 4.13 2.57
CA VAL A 79 3.04 2.76 2.73
C VAL A 79 2.27 1.79 1.85
N ILE A 80 2.98 0.85 1.24
CA ILE A 80 2.44 -0.17 0.34
C ILE A 80 2.91 -1.54 0.79
N SER A 81 2.00 -2.51 0.81
CA SER A 81 2.33 -3.94 0.88
C SER A 81 2.27 -4.58 -0.52
N ALA A 82 3.43 -4.80 -1.14
CA ALA A 82 3.54 -5.53 -2.39
C ALA A 82 3.58 -7.04 -2.12
N ALA A 83 2.67 -7.80 -2.73
CA ALA A 83 2.49 -9.21 -2.43
C ALA A 83 3.41 -10.12 -3.27
N GLY A 84 3.79 -11.26 -2.70
CA GLY A 84 4.59 -12.28 -3.40
C GLY A 84 3.90 -12.82 -4.65
N GLN A 85 4.67 -13.03 -5.70
CA GLN A 85 4.20 -13.62 -6.96
C GLN A 85 4.29 -15.14 -6.97
N GLN A 86 3.81 -15.75 -8.06
CA GLN A 86 4.04 -17.16 -8.32
C GLN A 86 5.55 -17.42 -8.37
N VAL A 87 5.99 -18.59 -7.86
CA VAL A 87 7.41 -18.95 -7.79
C VAL A 87 8.08 -18.89 -9.17
N SER A 88 7.34 -19.32 -10.20
CA SER A 88 7.77 -19.28 -11.61
C SER A 88 8.06 -17.87 -12.13
N MET A 89 7.50 -16.83 -11.53
CA MET A 89 7.63 -15.43 -11.95
C MET A 89 8.46 -14.59 -10.96
N SER A 90 9.07 -15.22 -9.96
CA SER A 90 9.74 -14.52 -8.86
C SER A 90 10.95 -13.67 -9.30
N GLY A 91 11.54 -13.97 -10.46
CA GLY A 91 12.64 -13.19 -11.06
C GLY A 91 12.19 -12.12 -12.05
N GLU A 92 10.90 -12.04 -12.41
CA GLU A 92 10.40 -11.14 -13.45
C GLU A 92 9.92 -9.79 -12.88
N PHE A 93 9.63 -9.76 -11.58
CA PHE A 93 9.03 -8.62 -10.92
C PHE A 93 9.85 -8.11 -9.74
N MET A 94 9.50 -6.91 -9.28
CA MET A 94 10.04 -6.39 -8.03
C MET A 94 9.77 -7.35 -6.86
N ASN A 95 10.77 -7.50 -6.00
CA ASN A 95 10.66 -8.33 -4.80
C ASN A 95 9.52 -7.83 -3.91
N PRO A 96 8.74 -8.72 -3.27
CA PRO A 96 7.61 -8.30 -2.43
C PRO A 96 8.03 -7.66 -1.10
N GLY A 97 7.07 -7.08 -0.39
CA GLY A 97 7.19 -6.47 0.94
C GLY A 97 6.77 -5.01 0.97
N ILE A 98 7.31 -4.28 1.95
CA ILE A 98 6.89 -2.92 2.26
C ILE A 98 7.68 -1.92 1.44
N TYR A 99 6.94 -1.05 0.76
CA TYR A 99 7.46 0.12 0.06
C TYR A 99 6.91 1.39 0.72
N LEU A 100 7.80 2.37 0.90
CA LEU A 100 7.52 3.66 1.53
C LEU A 100 7.79 4.78 0.53
N SER A 101 6.84 5.69 0.38
CA SER A 101 7.02 7.01 -0.21
C SER A 101 6.92 8.06 0.89
N GLN A 102 7.72 9.12 0.78
CA GLN A 102 7.66 10.31 1.65
C GLN A 102 7.47 11.58 0.82
N ASN A 103 6.95 11.44 -0.41
CA ASN A 103 6.73 12.50 -1.38
C ASN A 103 5.51 12.19 -2.26
N GLY A 104 4.43 11.71 -1.63
CA GLY A 104 3.13 11.62 -2.28
C GLY A 104 3.06 10.59 -3.41
N GLY A 105 3.99 9.63 -3.43
CA GLY A 105 4.08 8.57 -4.43
C GLY A 105 5.02 8.85 -5.61
N ASP A 106 5.77 9.96 -5.59
CA ASP A 106 6.72 10.30 -6.67
C ASP A 106 7.94 9.37 -6.68
N SER A 107 8.42 8.94 -5.52
CA SER A 107 9.46 7.92 -5.40
C SER A 107 9.23 6.98 -4.22
N TRP A 108 9.81 5.79 -4.32
CA TRP A 108 9.55 4.68 -3.42
C TRP A 108 10.86 4.04 -2.94
N LYS A 109 10.93 3.78 -1.63
CA LYS A 109 12.02 3.04 -1.00
C LYS A 109 11.49 1.75 -0.39
N LYS A 110 12.22 0.66 -0.61
CA LYS A 110 11.92 -0.62 0.02
C LYS A 110 12.45 -0.67 1.46
N ILE A 111 11.63 -1.09 2.43
CA ILE A 111 11.94 -1.04 3.87
C ILE A 111 11.76 -2.39 4.59
N ASN A 112 12.27 -3.46 3.99
CA ASN A 112 12.04 -4.84 4.49
C ASN A 112 13.03 -5.35 5.54
N LYS A 113 14.06 -4.59 5.91
CA LYS A 113 15.11 -5.09 6.82
C LYS A 113 14.49 -5.44 8.17
N GLY A 114 14.69 -6.67 8.64
CA GLY A 114 14.13 -7.19 9.89
C GLY A 114 12.76 -7.88 9.75
N LEU A 115 12.12 -7.82 8.58
CA LEU A 115 10.88 -8.57 8.33
C LEU A 115 11.22 -10.04 8.03
N GLY A 116 10.64 -10.95 8.80
CA GLY A 116 10.88 -12.40 8.64
C GLY A 116 10.33 -12.98 7.34
N GLN A 117 9.14 -12.54 6.92
CA GLN A 117 8.45 -13.00 5.70
C GLN A 117 7.88 -11.81 4.91
N PRO A 118 8.75 -11.06 4.19
CA PRO A 118 8.32 -9.87 3.44
C PRO A 118 7.37 -10.18 2.28
N ASP A 119 7.26 -11.43 1.83
CA ASP A 119 6.31 -11.85 0.81
C ASP A 119 4.88 -12.07 1.32
N LYS A 120 4.67 -11.95 2.63
CA LYS A 120 3.40 -12.24 3.32
C LYS A 120 2.94 -11.13 4.27
N ILE A 121 3.21 -9.87 3.90
CA ILE A 121 2.69 -8.70 4.63
C ILE A 121 1.20 -8.55 4.32
N VAL A 122 0.38 -8.56 5.36
CA VAL A 122 -1.09 -8.52 5.24
C VAL A 122 -1.73 -7.26 5.79
N ASP A 123 -0.98 -6.51 6.60
CA ASP A 123 -1.35 -5.17 7.05
C ASP A 123 -0.08 -4.33 7.19
N VAL A 124 -0.11 -3.09 6.73
CA VAL A 124 0.92 -2.08 7.00
C VAL A 124 0.24 -0.73 7.15
N ARG A 125 0.56 -0.02 8.24
CA ARG A 125 -0.08 1.25 8.57
C ARG A 125 0.92 2.26 9.09
N PRO A 126 0.83 3.51 8.66
CA PRO A 126 1.43 4.62 9.38
C PRO A 126 0.78 4.77 10.74
N ASP A 127 1.56 5.18 11.73
CA ASP A 127 1.01 5.50 13.03
C ASP A 127 0.06 6.70 12.96
N PRO A 128 -1.09 6.65 13.68
CA PRO A 128 -2.10 7.69 13.57
C PRO A 128 -1.71 9.03 14.21
N TYR A 129 -0.64 9.08 15.00
CA TYR A 129 -0.23 10.26 15.76
C TYR A 129 1.22 10.68 15.50
N ASN A 130 2.06 9.77 14.99
CA ASN A 130 3.47 10.03 14.76
C ASN A 130 3.90 9.61 13.34
N LYS A 131 4.21 10.59 12.47
CA LYS A 131 4.64 10.32 11.09
C LYS A 131 5.92 9.49 10.98
N ASP A 132 6.68 9.34 12.06
CA ASP A 132 7.96 8.63 12.07
C ASP A 132 7.83 7.18 12.56
N VAL A 133 6.60 6.65 12.69
CA VAL A 133 6.33 5.29 13.17
C VAL A 133 5.42 4.55 12.19
N LEU A 134 5.77 3.31 11.89
CA LEU A 134 4.98 2.38 11.07
C LEU A 134 4.75 1.07 11.82
N TRP A 135 3.61 0.43 11.55
CA TRP A 135 3.26 -0.88 12.07
C TRP A 135 2.99 -1.83 10.91
N CYS A 136 3.35 -3.10 11.03
CA CYS A 136 2.92 -4.10 10.05
C CYS A 136 2.65 -5.47 10.67
N ALA A 137 1.80 -6.25 10.02
CA ALA A 137 1.53 -7.64 10.36
C ALA A 137 1.92 -8.56 9.18
N ALA A 138 2.54 -9.70 9.50
CA ALA A 138 2.99 -10.69 8.53
C ALA A 138 2.56 -12.10 8.93
N TRP A 139 2.04 -12.87 7.96
CA TRP A 139 1.70 -14.27 8.22
C TRP A 139 2.93 -15.07 8.64
N GLY A 140 2.80 -15.82 9.73
CA GLY A 140 3.87 -16.68 10.24
C GLY A 140 5.10 -15.93 10.78
N SER A 141 5.04 -14.60 10.94
CA SER A 141 6.15 -13.81 11.48
C SER A 141 5.73 -12.73 12.50
N GLY A 142 4.44 -12.67 12.84
CA GLY A 142 3.93 -11.77 13.86
C GLY A 142 3.71 -10.35 13.35
N TRP A 143 3.92 -9.37 14.23
CA TRP A 143 3.78 -7.96 13.92
C TRP A 143 5.07 -7.21 14.26
N PHE A 144 5.32 -6.10 13.56
CA PHE A 144 6.56 -5.35 13.62
C PHE A 144 6.27 -3.86 13.73
N ILE A 145 7.22 -3.14 14.31
CA ILE A 145 7.27 -1.69 14.33
C ILE A 145 8.51 -1.23 13.56
N SER A 146 8.40 -0.10 12.85
CA SER A 146 9.52 0.56 12.20
C SER A 146 9.52 2.04 12.57
N TYR A 147 10.72 2.58 12.73
CA TYR A 147 10.93 4.00 12.99
C TYR A 147 11.63 4.65 11.79
N LEU A 148 11.18 5.84 11.43
CA LEU A 148 11.68 6.62 10.28
C LEU A 148 12.53 7.80 10.75
N ASN A 149 13.22 8.44 9.81
CA ASN A 149 13.92 9.72 10.01
C ASN A 149 14.89 9.77 11.22
N GLY A 150 15.48 8.63 11.59
CA GLY A 150 16.46 8.53 12.67
C GLY A 150 15.86 8.42 14.07
N VAL A 151 14.54 8.32 14.19
CA VAL A 151 13.88 7.98 15.46
C VAL A 151 14.23 6.53 15.83
N THR A 152 14.57 6.29 17.09
CA THR A 152 14.96 4.96 17.60
C THR A 152 14.07 4.43 18.72
N GLU A 153 13.28 5.30 19.35
CA GLU A 153 12.41 5.04 20.50
C GLU A 153 11.14 5.89 20.37
N GLY A 154 9.97 5.44 20.86
CA GLY A 154 8.80 6.33 20.85
C GLY A 154 7.41 5.76 21.07
N TRP A 155 7.20 4.45 21.20
CA TRP A 155 5.85 3.92 21.47
C TRP A 155 5.73 2.92 22.62
N ALA A 156 6.86 2.35 23.09
CA ALA A 156 6.88 1.33 24.15
C ALA A 156 7.68 1.76 25.39
N GLU A 157 8.09 3.02 25.47
CA GLU A 157 8.81 3.60 26.61
C GLU A 157 8.04 4.78 27.21
#